data_AF-A0A2N2NR48-F1
#
_entry.id   AF-A0A2N2NR48-F1
#
_cell.length_a   1.000
_cell.length_b   1.000
_cell.length_c   1.000
_cell.angle_alpha   90.00
_cell.angle_beta   90.00
_cell.angle_gamma   90.00
#
_symmetry.space_group_name_H-M   'P 1'
#
loop_
_entity.id
_entity.type
_entity.pdbx_description
1 polymer ?
#
loop_
_entity_poly.entity_id
_entity_poly.type
_entity_poly.pdbx_seq_one_letter_code
_entity_poly.pdbx_strand_id
1 'polypeptide(L)'
;MAKIILTDVDIENIAAQGKTSLIIEENMLLTDLAYEKAGRLGIELLQYNLHHIPTEPVQIHLDKTETYQTSFSKPYNLSSMPKSIERTYTSRDILQFNDFSSEQQLRDAIILTGRILYHSGLMVSNDGNISVRLSNGNILITPSGVTKGRISAEDLLVIDLDGQIIKAAENPNLKATSEQPMHIEIYRQRPDVRAVIHTHLIFANAMAISMGKIRMDVIPEAAIAFGEIPITEFALPSSPQNATAIRGLIKNHDVVLIRNHGSLAVGKNLDEALIKTERLEHISKTLTFAELLGDVNALPADMLDAIQGIVQKNNKLL
;
A
#
# COMPACT_ATOMS: atom_id res chain seq x y z
N MET A 1 -23.43 -7.56 21.06
CA MET A 1 -22.34 -8.08 21.92
C MET A 1 -21.13 -7.19 21.76
N ALA A 2 -20.33 -6.97 22.81
CA ALA A 2 -19.10 -6.21 22.71
C ALA A 2 -18.09 -6.96 21.83
N LYS A 3 -17.41 -6.26 20.92
CA LYS A 3 -16.35 -6.84 20.09
C LYS A 3 -15.05 -6.89 20.90
N ILE A 4 -14.37 -8.03 20.84
CA ILE A 4 -13.06 -8.24 21.46
C ILE A 4 -12.01 -8.04 20.36
N ILE A 5 -11.11 -7.08 20.54
CA ILE A 5 -10.02 -6.81 19.59
C ILE A 5 -8.74 -7.43 20.13
N LEU A 6 -8.14 -8.32 19.35
CA LEU A 6 -6.85 -8.94 19.66
C LEU A 6 -5.71 -8.19 18.96
N THR A 7 -4.73 -7.80 19.77
CA THR A 7 -3.47 -7.18 19.37
C THR A 7 -2.34 -8.20 19.31
N ASP A 8 -1.17 -7.78 18.85
CA ASP A 8 0.00 -8.64 18.78
C ASP A 8 0.55 -9.02 20.17
N VAL A 9 0.36 -8.15 21.17
CA VAL A 9 0.65 -8.44 22.59
C VAL A 9 -0.25 -9.55 23.12
N ASP A 10 -1.52 -9.57 22.73
CA ASP A 10 -2.46 -10.62 23.14
C ASP A 10 -2.03 -11.99 22.57
N ILE A 11 -1.53 -12.00 21.34
CA ILE A 11 -1.01 -13.20 20.67
C ILE A 11 0.28 -13.70 21.33
N GLU A 12 1.18 -12.82 21.76
CA GLU A 12 2.36 -13.19 22.54
C GLU A 12 1.99 -13.83 23.88
N ASN A 13 1.01 -13.26 24.58
CA ASN A 13 0.51 -13.82 25.83
C ASN A 13 -0.14 -15.19 25.63
N ILE A 14 -0.87 -15.39 24.52
CA ILE A 14 -1.46 -16.68 24.14
C ILE A 14 -0.36 -17.72 23.84
N ALA A 15 0.69 -17.34 23.11
CA ALA A 15 1.82 -18.21 22.83
C ALA A 15 2.61 -18.59 24.10
N ALA A 16 2.82 -17.63 25.01
CA ALA A 16 3.52 -17.85 26.27
C ALA A 16 2.82 -18.87 27.19
N GLN A 17 1.52 -19.10 26.96
CA GLN A 17 0.73 -20.13 27.64
C GLN A 17 0.84 -21.51 26.98
N GLY A 18 1.66 -21.66 25.95
CA GLY A 18 1.88 -22.93 25.23
C GLY A 18 0.77 -23.30 24.25
N LYS A 19 -0.11 -22.36 23.89
CA LYS A 19 -1.18 -22.61 22.90
C LYS A 19 -0.61 -22.59 21.48
N THR A 20 -1.00 -23.58 20.67
CA THR A 20 -0.62 -23.69 19.26
C THR A 20 -1.78 -23.40 18.31
N SER A 21 -2.96 -23.03 18.83
CA SER A 21 -4.11 -22.63 18.04
C SER A 21 -5.00 -21.63 18.78
N LEU A 22 -5.76 -20.84 18.03
CA LEU A 22 -6.70 -19.83 18.51
C LEU A 22 -7.99 -19.87 17.67
N ILE A 23 -9.13 -20.08 18.32
CA ILE A 23 -10.44 -20.03 17.66
C ILE A 23 -10.90 -18.56 17.59
N ILE A 24 -11.25 -18.09 16.40
CA ILE A 24 -11.79 -16.75 16.16
C ILE A 24 -13.32 -16.84 16.17
N GLU A 25 -13.91 -16.37 17.26
CA GLU A 25 -15.37 -16.26 17.41
C GLU A 25 -15.93 -15.03 16.66
N GLU A 26 -17.22 -15.01 16.36
CA GLU A 26 -17.86 -13.94 15.57
C GLU A 26 -17.74 -12.53 16.17
N ASN A 27 -17.56 -12.44 17.49
CA ASN A 27 -17.35 -11.18 18.20
C ASN A 27 -15.87 -10.80 18.34
N MET A 28 -14.94 -11.55 17.76
CA MET A 28 -13.51 -11.29 17.82
C MET A 28 -13.00 -10.66 16.52
N LEU A 29 -12.13 -9.66 16.64
CA LEU A 29 -11.40 -9.04 15.54
C LEU A 29 -9.92 -9.09 15.83
N LEU A 30 -9.12 -9.50 14.85
CA LEU A 30 -7.67 -9.46 14.95
C LEU A 30 -7.17 -8.22 14.22
N THR A 31 -6.23 -7.51 14.85
CA THR A 31 -5.41 -6.53 14.14
C THR A 31 -4.48 -7.24 13.15
N ASP A 32 -4.02 -6.55 12.12
CA ASP A 32 -3.07 -7.12 11.14
C ASP A 32 -1.79 -7.62 11.83
N LEU A 33 -1.33 -6.90 12.86
CA LEU A 33 -0.17 -7.29 13.66
C LEU A 33 -0.42 -8.57 14.49
N ALA A 34 -1.65 -8.77 14.98
CA ALA A 34 -2.02 -10.01 15.67
C ALA A 34 -2.03 -11.21 14.71
N TYR A 35 -2.56 -11.02 13.50
CA TYR A 35 -2.55 -12.06 12.47
C TYR A 35 -1.12 -12.47 12.09
N GLU A 36 -0.24 -11.48 11.89
CA GLU A 36 1.17 -11.70 11.59
C GLU A 36 1.92 -12.37 12.75
N LYS A 37 1.68 -11.94 14.00
CA LYS A 37 2.29 -12.53 15.20
C LYS A 37 1.89 -13.99 15.38
N ALA A 38 0.62 -14.33 15.09
CA ALA A 38 0.12 -15.70 15.21
C ALA A 38 0.87 -16.64 14.27
N GLY A 39 1.07 -16.21 13.01
CA GLY A 39 1.89 -16.95 12.05
C GLY A 39 3.33 -17.17 12.51
N ARG A 40 3.99 -16.15 13.07
CA ARG A 40 5.37 -16.26 13.58
C ARG A 40 5.51 -17.22 14.75
N LEU A 41 4.51 -17.26 15.62
CA LEU A 41 4.52 -18.10 16.82
C LEU A 41 3.92 -19.49 16.57
N GLY A 42 3.57 -19.80 15.32
CA GLY A 42 2.99 -21.10 14.95
C GLY A 42 1.60 -21.33 15.55
N ILE A 43 0.85 -20.26 15.79
CA ILE A 43 -0.54 -20.33 16.28
C ILE A 43 -1.47 -20.46 15.08
N GLU A 44 -2.14 -21.60 14.97
CA GLU A 44 -3.16 -21.85 13.97
C GLU A 44 -4.45 -21.06 14.28
N LEU A 45 -4.89 -20.20 13.37
CA LEU A 45 -6.12 -19.43 13.51
C LEU A 45 -7.31 -20.21 12.93
N LEU A 46 -8.24 -20.65 13.78
CA LEU A 46 -9.40 -21.46 13.41
C LEU A 46 -10.67 -20.59 13.39
N GLN A 47 -11.33 -20.46 12.25
CA GLN A 47 -12.56 -19.65 12.16
C GLN A 47 -13.80 -20.47 12.54
N TYR A 48 -14.65 -19.93 13.40
CA TYR A 48 -15.92 -20.58 13.76
C TYR A 48 -16.92 -20.47 12.60
N ASN A 49 -17.14 -21.55 11.85
CA ASN A 49 -18.15 -21.64 10.81
C ASN A 49 -19.50 -22.09 11.41
N LEU A 50 -20.49 -21.19 11.48
CA LEU A 50 -21.86 -21.53 11.81
C LEU A 50 -22.63 -22.04 10.58
N HIS A 51 -22.64 -23.36 10.41
CA HIS A 51 -23.79 -24.02 9.77
C HIS A 51 -24.30 -25.11 10.71
N HIS A 52 -25.46 -24.84 11.30
CA HIS A 52 -26.33 -25.73 12.11
C HIS A 52 -26.23 -25.63 13.65
N ILE A 53 -27.34 -25.17 14.22
CA ILE A 53 -27.66 -25.03 15.64
C ILE A 53 -28.21 -26.37 16.16
N PRO A 54 -27.73 -26.92 17.29
CA PRO A 54 -28.49 -27.91 18.06
C PRO A 54 -29.65 -27.22 18.80
N THR A 55 -30.88 -27.70 18.60
CA THR A 55 -32.13 -27.15 19.16
C THR A 55 -32.47 -27.65 20.57
N GLU A 56 -31.52 -28.24 21.29
CA GLU A 56 -31.70 -28.78 22.65
C GLU A 56 -30.47 -28.41 23.50
N PRO A 57 -30.60 -28.20 24.84
CA PRO A 57 -29.47 -27.84 25.68
C PRO A 57 -28.51 -29.02 25.86
N VAL A 58 -27.23 -28.85 25.52
CA VAL A 58 -26.18 -29.85 25.79
C VAL A 58 -25.35 -29.42 26.99
N GLN A 59 -25.37 -30.23 28.05
CA GLN A 59 -24.45 -30.10 29.19
C GLN A 59 -23.12 -30.79 28.86
N ILE A 60 -22.00 -30.11 29.17
CA ILE A 60 -20.66 -30.69 29.11
C ILE A 60 -20.03 -30.61 30.50
N HIS A 61 -19.67 -31.75 31.05
CA HIS A 61 -18.88 -31.88 32.27
C HIS A 61 -17.43 -32.21 31.92
N LEU A 62 -16.49 -31.57 32.61
CA LEU A 62 -15.06 -31.88 32.56
C LEU A 62 -14.70 -32.71 33.79
N ASP A 63 -14.28 -33.94 33.52
CA ASP A 63 -14.09 -35.12 34.37
C ASP A 63 -13.91 -34.99 35.89
N LYS A 64 -14.50 -35.98 36.59
CA LYS A 64 -13.69 -36.94 37.36
C LYS A 64 -14.08 -38.38 36.96
N THR A 65 -13.25 -38.99 36.10
CA THR A 65 -12.70 -40.37 36.11
C THR A 65 -12.53 -40.96 34.69
N GLU A 66 -11.48 -40.55 33.97
CA GLU A 66 -10.77 -41.25 32.85
C GLU A 66 -11.57 -41.79 31.62
N THR A 67 -11.11 -41.86 30.35
CA THR A 67 -9.94 -41.41 29.56
C THR A 67 -10.31 -41.62 28.06
N TYR A 68 -9.82 -40.80 27.12
CA TYR A 68 -9.61 -41.27 25.72
C TYR A 68 -8.29 -40.75 25.13
N GLN A 69 -7.47 -41.67 24.62
CA GLN A 69 -6.25 -41.40 23.86
C GLN A 69 -6.54 -41.40 22.36
N THR A 70 -5.82 -40.56 21.61
CA THR A 70 -5.49 -40.81 20.21
C THR A 70 -3.98 -40.82 20.03
N SER A 71 -3.48 -41.76 19.24
CA SER A 71 -2.06 -41.99 19.00
C SER A 71 -1.61 -41.31 17.70
N PHE A 72 -0.46 -40.65 17.72
CA PHE A 72 0.28 -40.26 16.51
C PHE A 72 1.59 -41.03 16.48
N SER A 73 1.61 -42.14 15.74
CA SER A 73 2.82 -42.95 15.53
C SER A 73 3.55 -42.52 14.26
N LYS A 74 4.60 -41.70 14.42
CA LYS A 74 5.98 -41.89 13.90
C LYS A 74 6.78 -40.57 14.00
N PRO A 75 8.07 -40.61 14.41
CA PRO A 75 8.92 -39.43 14.36
C PRO A 75 9.23 -39.07 12.90
N TYR A 76 8.90 -37.84 12.50
CA TYR A 76 9.30 -37.30 11.21
C TYR A 76 10.82 -37.09 11.18
N ASN A 77 11.46 -37.62 10.13
CA ASN A 77 12.90 -37.47 9.93
C ASN A 77 13.21 -36.06 9.39
N LEU A 78 13.81 -35.20 10.21
CA LEU A 78 14.17 -33.82 9.88
C LEU A 78 15.21 -33.70 8.74
N SER A 79 15.88 -34.80 8.35
CA SER A 79 16.87 -34.78 7.26
C SER A 79 16.26 -34.77 5.85
N SER A 80 14.93 -34.80 5.71
CA SER A 80 14.22 -34.72 4.42
C SER A 80 13.47 -33.41 4.18
N MET A 81 13.67 -32.37 4.99
CA MET A 81 13.09 -31.05 4.69
C MET A 81 13.74 -30.45 3.43
N PRO A 82 12.95 -29.87 2.50
CA PRO A 82 13.51 -29.14 1.38
C PRO A 82 14.37 -27.97 1.90
N LYS A 83 15.54 -27.76 1.27
CA LYS A 83 16.52 -26.72 1.61
C LYS A 83 16.03 -25.27 1.41
N SER A 84 14.76 -25.05 1.09
CA SER A 84 14.17 -23.72 0.94
C SER A 84 13.44 -23.35 2.22
N ILE A 85 14.05 -22.46 3.00
CA ILE A 85 13.35 -21.72 4.07
C ILE A 85 12.24 -20.92 3.37
N GLU A 86 10.99 -21.33 3.50
CA GLU A 86 9.84 -20.48 3.18
C GLU A 86 9.89 -19.27 4.12
N ARG A 87 10.36 -18.14 3.61
CA ARG A 87 10.29 -16.86 4.32
C ARG A 87 8.84 -16.41 4.35
N THR A 88 8.27 -16.26 5.54
CA THR A 88 6.99 -15.57 5.74
C THR A 88 7.22 -14.06 5.59
N TYR A 89 6.51 -13.40 4.67
CA TYR A 89 6.63 -11.96 4.41
C TYR A 89 5.58 -11.17 5.21
N THR A 90 5.96 -10.06 5.82
CA THR A 90 5.05 -9.10 6.48
C THR A 90 4.50 -8.09 5.49
N SER A 91 3.45 -7.34 5.86
CA SER A 91 2.98 -6.20 5.05
C SER A 91 4.10 -5.21 4.72
N ARG A 92 5.02 -4.97 5.68
CA ARG A 92 6.21 -4.14 5.46
C ARG A 92 7.16 -4.77 4.43
N ASP A 93 7.43 -6.07 4.54
CA ASP A 93 8.32 -6.77 3.61
C ASP A 93 7.74 -6.81 2.19
N ILE A 94 6.41 -6.94 2.09
CA ILE A 94 5.68 -6.94 0.82
C ILE A 94 5.77 -5.57 0.14
N LEU A 95 5.51 -4.49 0.88
CA LEU A 95 5.52 -3.13 0.30
C LEU A 95 6.92 -2.61 -0.01
N GLN A 96 7.93 -3.03 0.75
CA GLN A 96 9.29 -2.56 0.59
C GLN A 96 10.10 -3.26 -0.50
N PHE A 97 9.56 -4.35 -1.07
CA PHE A 97 10.14 -5.28 -2.07
C PHE A 97 11.58 -5.01 -2.55
N ASN A 98 12.39 -6.05 -2.55
CA ASN A 98 13.82 -5.99 -2.85
C ASN A 98 14.09 -6.27 -4.35
N ASP A 99 15.37 -6.17 -4.76
CA ASP A 99 15.80 -6.58 -6.11
C ASP A 99 15.51 -8.05 -6.45
N PHE A 100 15.33 -8.89 -5.43
CA PHE A 100 15.08 -10.33 -5.56
C PHE A 100 13.59 -10.71 -5.48
N SER A 101 12.68 -9.74 -5.38
CA SER A 101 11.25 -10.03 -5.30
C SER A 101 10.74 -10.69 -6.58
N SER A 102 9.99 -11.77 -6.42
CA SER A 102 9.32 -12.46 -7.52
C SER A 102 8.15 -11.62 -8.05
N GLU A 103 7.73 -11.88 -9.30
CA GLU A 103 6.56 -11.21 -9.87
C GLU A 103 5.31 -11.38 -8.99
N GLN A 104 5.11 -12.56 -8.39
CA GLN A 104 3.98 -12.82 -7.49
C GLN A 104 4.01 -11.91 -6.26
N GLN A 105 5.17 -11.73 -5.62
CA GLN A 105 5.28 -10.84 -4.47
C GLN A 105 4.96 -9.38 -4.82
N LEU A 106 5.33 -8.95 -6.03
CA LEU A 106 5.01 -7.61 -6.52
C LEU A 106 3.52 -7.47 -6.85
N ARG A 107 2.86 -8.53 -7.33
CA ARG A 107 1.39 -8.57 -7.50
C ARG A 107 0.70 -8.42 -6.15
N ASP A 108 1.12 -9.19 -5.16
CA ASP A 108 0.58 -9.13 -3.79
C ASP A 108 0.77 -7.73 -3.17
N ALA A 109 1.91 -7.09 -3.42
CA ALA A 109 2.19 -5.72 -2.98
C ALA A 109 1.27 -4.68 -3.62
N ILE A 110 1.01 -4.77 -4.92
CA ILE A 110 0.05 -3.88 -5.61
C ILE A 110 -1.36 -4.08 -5.04
N ILE A 111 -1.80 -5.32 -4.80
CA ILE A 111 -3.11 -5.61 -4.21
C ILE A 111 -3.23 -5.01 -2.81
N LEU A 112 -2.23 -5.23 -1.95
CA LEU A 112 -2.19 -4.66 -0.60
C LEU A 112 -2.24 -3.13 -0.65
N THR A 113 -1.44 -2.51 -1.52
CA THR A 113 -1.43 -1.04 -1.70
C THR A 113 -2.81 -0.53 -2.15
N GLY A 114 -3.43 -1.20 -3.13
CA GLY A 114 -4.78 -0.86 -3.59
C GLY A 114 -5.84 -0.96 -2.50
N ARG A 115 -5.74 -1.97 -1.62
CA ARG A 115 -6.61 -2.11 -0.45
C ARG A 115 -6.39 -0.99 0.55
N ILE A 116 -5.14 -0.65 0.90
CA ILE A 116 -4.84 0.44 1.82
C ILE A 116 -5.41 1.76 1.29
N LEU A 117 -5.10 2.12 0.05
CA LEU A 117 -5.57 3.36 -0.58
C LEU A 117 -7.10 3.43 -0.61
N TYR A 118 -7.78 2.32 -0.90
CA TYR A 118 -9.24 2.27 -0.94
C TYR A 118 -9.88 2.41 0.45
N HIS A 119 -9.40 1.68 1.45
CA HIS A 119 -9.97 1.72 2.81
C HIS A 119 -9.66 3.04 3.53
N SER A 120 -8.53 3.69 3.20
CA SER A 120 -8.18 5.03 3.67
C SER A 120 -8.92 6.15 2.93
N GLY A 121 -9.72 5.83 1.90
CA GLY A 121 -10.47 6.80 1.11
C GLY A 121 -9.61 7.68 0.18
N LEU A 122 -8.37 7.27 -0.09
CA LEU A 122 -7.42 7.99 -0.96
C LEU A 122 -7.55 7.59 -2.43
N MET A 123 -8.23 6.48 -2.70
CA MET A 123 -8.60 6.02 -4.04
C MET A 123 -10.03 5.47 -3.95
N VAL A 124 -10.92 5.89 -4.85
CA VAL A 124 -12.35 5.56 -4.77
C VAL A 124 -12.87 5.12 -6.13
N SER A 125 -14.06 4.51 -6.18
CA SER A 125 -14.64 4.05 -7.44
C SER A 125 -13.66 3.16 -8.24
N ASN A 126 -13.43 3.47 -9.52
CA ASN A 126 -12.47 2.85 -10.42
C ASN A 126 -11.30 3.79 -10.79
N ASP A 127 -11.09 4.85 -10.01
CA ASP A 127 -10.06 5.85 -10.27
C ASP A 127 -8.65 5.34 -9.94
N GLY A 128 -7.66 6.19 -10.24
CA GLY A 128 -6.25 5.95 -9.94
C GLY A 128 -5.64 4.75 -10.66
N ASN A 129 -4.34 4.53 -10.42
CA ASN A 129 -3.62 3.37 -10.92
C ASN A 129 -2.30 3.19 -10.17
N ILE A 130 -1.83 1.94 -10.15
CA ILE A 130 -0.61 1.54 -9.44
C ILE A 130 0.24 0.74 -10.43
N SER A 131 1.55 0.95 -10.38
CA SER A 131 2.49 0.12 -11.14
C SER A 131 3.78 -0.11 -10.38
N VAL A 132 4.46 -1.20 -10.73
CA VAL A 132 5.81 -1.53 -10.26
C VAL A 132 6.70 -1.94 -11.44
N ARG A 133 7.97 -1.52 -11.42
CA ARG A 133 9.00 -1.99 -12.35
C ARG A 133 9.55 -3.35 -11.91
N LEU A 134 9.47 -4.32 -12.81
CA LEU A 134 10.05 -5.66 -12.66
C LEU A 134 11.58 -5.62 -12.89
N SER A 135 12.28 -6.65 -12.40
CA SER A 135 13.74 -6.76 -12.52
C SER A 135 14.25 -6.82 -13.97
N ASN A 136 13.43 -7.30 -14.90
CA ASN A 136 13.72 -7.29 -16.34
C ASN A 136 13.41 -5.97 -17.05
N GLY A 137 12.98 -4.94 -16.32
CA GLY A 137 12.65 -3.61 -16.85
C GLY A 137 11.20 -3.44 -17.32
N ASN A 138 10.42 -4.52 -17.41
CA ASN A 138 8.99 -4.45 -17.71
C ASN A 138 8.21 -3.85 -16.53
N ILE A 139 6.95 -3.50 -16.77
CA ILE A 139 6.09 -2.81 -15.81
C ILE A 139 4.89 -3.71 -15.50
N LEU A 140 4.72 -4.08 -14.23
CA LEU A 140 3.49 -4.66 -13.70
C LEU A 140 2.51 -3.52 -13.37
N ILE A 141 1.28 -3.58 -13.86
CA ILE A 141 0.34 -2.44 -13.81
C ILE A 141 -1.11 -2.86 -13.58
N THR A 142 -1.86 -2.03 -12.86
CA THR A 142 -3.30 -2.22 -12.63
C THR A 142 -4.12 -2.04 -13.91
N PRO A 143 -5.22 -2.80 -14.08
CA PRO A 143 -6.10 -2.63 -15.22
C PRO A 143 -6.97 -1.37 -15.12
N SER A 144 -7.52 -0.97 -16.26
CA SER A 144 -8.48 0.12 -16.39
C SER A 144 -9.87 -0.28 -15.87
N GLY A 145 -10.62 0.69 -15.35
CA GLY A 145 -12.05 0.55 -15.08
C GLY A 145 -12.43 -0.29 -13.85
N VAL A 146 -11.47 -0.79 -13.08
CA VAL A 146 -11.73 -1.58 -11.86
C VAL A 146 -11.38 -0.80 -10.58
N THR A 147 -12.02 -1.18 -9.48
CA THR A 147 -11.73 -0.68 -8.13
C THR A 147 -10.48 -1.33 -7.56
N LYS A 148 -9.43 -0.53 -7.27
CA LYS A 148 -8.12 -1.06 -6.85
C LYS A 148 -8.13 -1.72 -5.48
N GLY A 149 -9.13 -1.41 -4.64
CA GLY A 149 -9.36 -2.14 -3.39
C GLY A 149 -9.91 -3.56 -3.57
N ARG A 150 -10.30 -3.97 -4.79
CA ARG A 150 -11.01 -5.24 -5.09
C ARG A 150 -10.35 -6.07 -6.19
N ILE A 151 -9.18 -5.67 -6.68
CA ILE A 151 -8.43 -6.42 -7.70
C ILE A 151 -7.76 -7.65 -7.08
N SER A 152 -7.59 -8.69 -7.89
CA SER A 152 -6.77 -9.86 -7.56
C SER A 152 -5.44 -9.85 -8.33
N ALA A 153 -4.56 -10.83 -8.06
CA ALA A 153 -3.25 -10.91 -8.71
C ALA A 153 -3.39 -11.17 -10.21
N GLU A 154 -4.42 -11.92 -10.59
CA GLU A 154 -4.74 -12.37 -11.94
C GLU A 154 -5.27 -11.23 -12.83
N ASP A 155 -5.76 -10.15 -12.22
CA ASP A 155 -6.23 -8.95 -12.90
C ASP A 155 -5.09 -8.05 -13.41
N LEU A 156 -3.87 -8.21 -12.86
CA LEU A 156 -2.73 -7.34 -13.18
C LEU A 156 -2.05 -7.75 -14.49
N LEU A 157 -1.64 -6.74 -15.27
CA LEU A 157 -0.98 -6.92 -16.57
C LEU A 157 0.51 -6.59 -16.48
N VAL A 158 1.31 -7.17 -17.37
CA VAL A 158 2.71 -6.76 -17.59
C VAL A 158 2.83 -6.12 -18.96
N ILE A 159 3.40 -4.92 -19.00
CA ILE A 159 3.70 -4.18 -20.23
C ILE A 159 5.21 -3.89 -20.33
N ASP A 160 5.71 -3.67 -21.54
CA ASP A 160 7.07 -3.15 -21.74
C ASP A 160 7.11 -1.62 -21.76
N LEU A 161 8.31 -1.04 -21.97
CA LEU A 161 8.49 0.41 -22.07
C LEU A 161 7.94 1.01 -23.37
N ASP A 162 7.51 0.19 -24.34
CA ASP A 162 6.82 0.65 -25.55
C ASP A 162 5.29 0.55 -25.42
N GLY A 163 4.81 0.10 -24.25
CA GLY A 163 3.40 -0.04 -23.91
C GLY A 163 2.75 -1.28 -24.51
N GLN A 164 3.54 -2.24 -25.00
CA GLN A 164 3.03 -3.53 -25.48
C GLN A 164 2.75 -4.45 -24.31
N ILE A 165 1.64 -5.19 -24.38
CA ILE A 165 1.28 -6.18 -23.36
C ILE A 165 2.16 -7.41 -23.54
N ILE A 166 3.01 -7.67 -22.55
CA ILE A 166 3.87 -8.85 -22.45
C ILE A 166 3.13 -10.01 -21.77
N LYS A 167 2.30 -9.70 -20.77
CA LYS A 167 1.43 -10.66 -20.08
C LYS A 167 0.06 -10.03 -19.85
N ALA A 168 -0.96 -10.60 -20.47
CA ALA A 168 -2.34 -10.17 -20.28
C ALA A 168 -2.87 -10.60 -18.90
N ALA A 169 -3.94 -9.96 -18.45
CA ALA A 169 -4.74 -10.42 -17.31
C ALA A 169 -5.43 -11.75 -17.68
N GLU A 170 -5.81 -12.55 -16.67
CA GLU A 170 -6.57 -13.78 -16.92
C GLU A 170 -7.96 -13.50 -17.48
N ASN A 171 -8.59 -12.41 -17.03
CA ASN A 171 -9.82 -11.92 -17.64
C ASN A 171 -9.49 -11.15 -18.94
N PRO A 172 -9.87 -11.67 -20.12
CA PRO A 172 -9.49 -11.07 -21.41
C PRO A 172 -10.17 -9.72 -21.68
N ASN A 173 -11.18 -9.34 -20.89
CA ASN A 173 -11.84 -8.04 -21.02
C ASN A 173 -11.05 -6.91 -20.33
N LEU A 174 -10.11 -7.25 -19.46
CA LEU A 174 -9.28 -6.26 -18.78
C LEU A 174 -8.16 -5.78 -19.70
N LYS A 175 -7.97 -4.47 -19.68
CA LYS A 175 -6.89 -3.77 -20.39
C LYS A 175 -6.05 -3.03 -19.38
N ALA A 176 -4.78 -2.80 -19.68
CA ALA A 176 -3.94 -1.91 -18.88
C ALA A 176 -4.61 -0.53 -18.74
N THR A 177 -4.32 0.17 -17.64
CA THR A 177 -4.82 1.53 -17.41
C THR A 177 -4.57 2.43 -18.62
N SER A 178 -5.54 3.27 -18.96
CA SER A 178 -5.41 4.24 -20.05
C SER A 178 -4.33 5.31 -19.77
N GLU A 179 -3.85 5.38 -18.54
CA GLU A 179 -2.74 6.24 -18.12
C GLU A 179 -1.37 5.57 -18.16
N GLN A 180 -1.25 4.37 -18.75
CA GLN A 180 0.04 3.70 -18.92
C GLN A 180 1.13 4.56 -19.59
N PRO A 181 0.84 5.49 -20.55
CA PRO A 181 1.89 6.34 -21.12
C PRO A 181 2.57 7.23 -20.07
N MET A 182 1.84 7.66 -19.04
CA MET A 182 2.38 8.45 -17.94
C MET A 182 3.36 7.62 -17.10
N HIS A 183 2.98 6.39 -16.74
CA HIS A 183 3.85 5.45 -16.03
C HIS A 183 5.14 5.15 -16.81
N ILE A 184 5.00 4.85 -18.10
CA ILE A 184 6.14 4.59 -18.99
C ILE A 184 7.09 5.79 -19.03
N GLU A 185 6.57 7.01 -19.16
CA GLU A 185 7.41 8.21 -19.18
C GLU A 185 8.18 8.39 -17.87
N ILE A 186 7.54 8.19 -16.72
CA ILE A 186 8.21 8.24 -15.40
C ILE A 186 9.38 7.26 -15.36
N TYR A 187 9.14 6.00 -15.74
CA TYR A 187 10.16 4.97 -15.74
C TYR A 187 11.28 5.23 -16.78
N ARG A 188 11.01 5.95 -17.87
CA ARG A 188 12.06 6.38 -18.80
C ARG A 188 12.92 7.51 -18.24
N GLN A 189 12.32 8.44 -17.48
CA GLN A 189 13.02 9.60 -16.92
C GLN A 189 13.76 9.28 -15.62
N ARG A 190 13.30 8.28 -14.84
CA ARG A 190 13.80 7.94 -13.50
C ARG A 190 14.14 6.45 -13.38
N PRO A 191 15.38 6.04 -13.67
CA PRO A 191 15.84 4.67 -13.48
C PRO A 191 15.80 4.18 -12.02
N ASP A 192 15.89 5.11 -11.06
CA ASP A 192 15.83 4.85 -9.62
C ASP A 192 14.41 4.53 -9.12
N VAL A 193 13.38 4.92 -9.88
CA VAL A 193 11.98 4.68 -9.54
C VAL A 193 11.57 3.25 -9.91
N ARG A 194 10.94 2.58 -8.94
CA ARG A 194 10.39 1.23 -9.10
C ARG A 194 8.90 1.12 -8.79
N ALA A 195 8.30 2.12 -8.15
CA ALA A 195 6.86 2.13 -7.91
C ALA A 195 6.27 3.50 -8.24
N VAL A 196 5.04 3.48 -8.75
CA VAL A 196 4.28 4.67 -9.08
C VAL A 196 2.84 4.47 -8.61
N ILE A 197 2.33 5.47 -7.88
CA ILE A 197 0.93 5.56 -7.45
C ILE A 197 0.35 6.85 -8.03
N HIS A 198 -0.73 6.71 -8.80
CA HIS A 198 -1.54 7.82 -9.27
C HIS A 198 -2.90 7.80 -8.57
N THR A 199 -3.28 8.94 -7.98
CA THR A 199 -4.49 9.10 -7.16
C THR A 199 -5.21 10.42 -7.46
N HIS A 200 -6.52 10.45 -7.25
CA HIS A 200 -7.36 11.66 -7.37
C HIS A 200 -7.70 12.22 -5.99
N LEU A 201 -6.65 12.55 -5.23
CA LEU A 201 -6.73 13.02 -3.84
C LEU A 201 -7.61 14.27 -3.70
N ILE A 202 -8.52 14.28 -2.73
CA ILE A 202 -9.56 15.29 -2.63
C ILE A 202 -8.96 16.66 -2.29
N PHE A 203 -8.19 16.72 -1.21
CA PHE A 203 -7.68 18.01 -0.72
C PHE A 203 -6.51 18.51 -1.57
N ALA A 204 -5.59 17.63 -1.95
CA ALA A 204 -4.47 18.01 -2.81
C ALA A 204 -4.95 18.53 -4.18
N ASN A 205 -5.93 17.87 -4.80
CA ASN A 205 -6.50 18.32 -6.06
C ASN A 205 -7.33 19.62 -5.87
N ALA A 206 -8.07 19.75 -4.77
CA ALA A 206 -8.80 20.99 -4.47
C ALA A 206 -7.86 22.20 -4.39
N MET A 207 -6.72 22.08 -3.69
CA MET A 207 -5.71 23.14 -3.63
C MET A 207 -5.05 23.40 -5.00
N ALA A 208 -4.75 22.36 -5.77
CA ALA A 208 -4.22 22.53 -7.12
C ALA A 208 -5.16 23.32 -8.03
N ILE A 209 -6.47 23.04 -7.93
CA ILE A 209 -7.53 23.70 -8.71
C ILE A 209 -7.74 25.14 -8.26
N SER A 210 -7.79 25.41 -6.95
CA SER A 210 -8.19 26.72 -6.42
C SER A 210 -7.01 27.69 -6.26
N MET A 211 -5.85 27.20 -5.82
CA MET A 211 -4.71 28.03 -5.46
C MET A 211 -3.55 27.92 -6.45
N GLY A 212 -3.51 26.86 -7.26
CA GLY A 212 -2.40 26.60 -8.17
C GLY A 212 -1.07 26.29 -7.48
N LYS A 213 -1.08 26.02 -6.16
CA LYS A 213 0.09 25.62 -5.35
C LYS A 213 -0.35 24.99 -4.04
N ILE A 214 0.54 24.19 -3.44
CA ILE A 214 0.46 23.77 -2.02
C ILE A 214 1.52 24.56 -1.24
N ARG A 215 1.14 25.15 -0.11
CA ARG A 215 2.05 25.92 0.75
C ARG A 215 3.03 25.01 1.48
N MET A 216 4.32 25.19 1.23
CA MET A 216 5.40 24.49 1.93
C MET A 216 6.00 25.32 3.06
N ASP A 217 5.57 26.56 3.22
CA ASP A 217 6.06 27.51 4.22
C ASP A 217 5.30 27.44 5.55
N VAL A 218 4.51 26.39 5.79
CA VAL A 218 3.59 26.30 6.95
C VAL A 218 3.88 25.09 7.83
N ILE A 219 4.10 23.92 7.23
CA ILE A 219 4.32 22.65 7.95
C ILE A 219 5.75 22.18 7.65
N PRO A 220 6.67 22.17 8.64
CA PRO A 220 8.07 21.78 8.42
C PRO A 220 8.23 20.40 7.79
N GLU A 221 7.42 19.43 8.23
CA GLU A 221 7.44 18.06 7.73
C GLU A 221 7.08 17.99 6.24
N ALA A 222 6.19 18.86 5.75
CA ALA A 222 5.83 18.95 4.34
C ALA A 222 7.01 19.46 3.51
N ALA A 223 7.65 20.54 3.96
CA ALA A 223 8.83 21.11 3.32
C ALA A 223 10.02 20.14 3.30
N ILE A 224 10.26 19.43 4.41
CA ILE A 224 11.33 18.41 4.48
C ILE A 224 11.01 17.24 3.56
N ALA A 225 9.76 16.79 3.50
CA ALA A 225 9.38 15.60 2.74
C ALA A 225 9.36 15.83 1.22
N PHE A 226 8.94 17.01 0.78
CA PHE A 226 8.70 17.26 -0.65
C PHE A 226 9.55 18.37 -1.24
N GLY A 227 10.07 19.30 -0.42
CA GLY A 227 10.67 20.54 -0.91
C GLY A 227 9.60 21.39 -1.59
N GLU A 228 9.48 21.24 -2.91
CA GLU A 228 8.42 21.85 -3.74
C GLU A 228 7.55 20.74 -4.35
N ILE A 229 6.25 21.00 -4.50
CA ILE A 229 5.34 20.13 -5.24
C ILE A 229 4.90 20.86 -6.52
N PRO A 230 5.48 20.50 -7.68
CA PRO A 230 5.12 21.14 -8.93
C PRO A 230 3.72 20.73 -9.38
N ILE A 231 3.06 21.64 -10.09
CA ILE A 231 1.78 21.39 -10.75
C ILE A 231 1.99 21.47 -12.26
N THR A 232 1.57 20.45 -12.99
CA THR A 232 1.69 20.44 -14.46
C THR A 232 0.79 21.48 -15.10
N GLU A 233 1.05 21.81 -16.36
CA GLU A 233 0.01 22.38 -17.21
C GLU A 233 -1.14 21.40 -17.43
N PHE A 234 -2.32 21.93 -17.77
CA PHE A 234 -3.48 21.08 -18.07
C PHE A 234 -3.19 20.23 -19.31
N ALA A 235 -3.47 18.93 -19.21
CA ALA A 235 -3.44 18.01 -20.33
C ALA A 235 -4.67 17.11 -20.25
N LEU A 236 -5.17 16.69 -21.41
CA LEU A 236 -6.29 15.76 -21.47
C LEU A 236 -5.87 14.41 -20.81
N PRO A 237 -6.65 13.86 -19.88
CA PRO A 237 -6.35 12.55 -19.30
C PRO A 237 -6.25 11.46 -20.37
N SER A 238 -5.44 10.44 -20.11
CA SER A 238 -5.21 9.32 -21.05
C SER A 238 -4.68 9.72 -22.44
N SER A 239 -4.07 10.90 -22.55
CA SER A 239 -3.47 11.40 -23.80
C SER A 239 -1.93 11.39 -23.73
N PRO A 240 -1.23 11.34 -24.89
CA PRO A 240 0.22 11.53 -24.94
C PRO A 240 0.69 12.87 -24.33
N GLN A 241 -0.17 13.88 -24.33
CA GLN A 241 0.10 15.18 -23.73
C GLN A 241 0.24 15.07 -22.20
N ASN A 242 -0.46 14.15 -21.54
CA ASN A 242 -0.33 13.95 -20.09
C ASN A 242 1.08 13.47 -19.72
N ALA A 243 1.61 12.49 -20.46
CA ALA A 243 3.00 12.04 -20.31
C ALA A 243 4.00 13.18 -20.60
N THR A 244 3.70 14.03 -21.59
CA THR A 244 4.56 15.18 -21.92
C THR A 244 4.52 16.25 -20.83
N ALA A 245 3.36 16.49 -20.20
CA ALA A 245 3.18 17.52 -19.18
C ALA A 245 3.95 17.23 -17.89
N ILE A 246 4.17 15.95 -17.54
CA ILE A 246 4.99 15.56 -16.39
C ILE A 246 6.49 15.52 -16.72
N ARG A 247 6.86 15.56 -18.00
CA ARG A 247 8.25 15.48 -18.46
C ARG A 247 9.04 16.68 -17.93
N GLY A 248 10.22 16.42 -17.38
CA GLY A 248 11.08 17.45 -16.78
C GLY A 248 10.76 17.71 -15.31
N LEU A 249 9.48 17.75 -14.92
CA LEU A 249 9.08 17.88 -13.50
C LEU A 249 9.48 16.64 -12.71
N ILE A 250 9.12 15.45 -13.21
CA ILE A 250 9.37 14.17 -12.52
C ILE A 250 10.85 13.82 -12.36
N LYS A 251 11.75 14.51 -13.09
CA LYS A 251 13.20 14.29 -12.97
C LYS A 251 13.71 14.64 -11.58
N ASN A 252 13.11 15.64 -10.94
CA ASN A 252 13.62 16.23 -9.71
C ASN A 252 12.61 16.19 -8.55
N HIS A 253 11.41 15.66 -8.80
CA HIS A 253 10.34 15.64 -7.80
C HIS A 253 9.75 14.25 -7.70
N ASP A 254 9.51 13.81 -6.48
CA ASP A 254 8.90 12.51 -6.21
C ASP A 254 7.38 12.57 -6.11
N VAL A 255 6.83 13.78 -6.02
CA VAL A 255 5.39 14.04 -6.03
C VAL A 255 5.10 15.15 -7.02
N VAL A 256 4.08 14.96 -7.86
CA VAL A 256 3.63 15.92 -8.86
C VAL A 256 2.11 16.01 -8.83
N LEU A 257 1.56 17.20 -8.88
CA LEU A 257 0.12 17.42 -9.11
C LEU A 257 -0.13 17.63 -10.59
N ILE A 258 -1.23 17.06 -11.09
CA ILE A 258 -1.68 17.21 -12.46
C ILE A 258 -2.89 18.15 -12.44
N ARG A 259 -2.75 19.32 -13.08
CA ARG A 259 -3.76 20.39 -13.04
C ARG A 259 -5.14 19.89 -13.47
N ASN A 260 -6.13 20.10 -12.61
CA ASN A 260 -7.53 19.67 -12.78
C ASN A 260 -7.72 18.15 -12.96
N HIS A 261 -6.80 17.32 -12.47
CA HIS A 261 -6.87 15.87 -12.64
C HIS A 261 -6.60 15.14 -11.32
N GLY A 262 -5.37 15.21 -10.81
CA GLY A 262 -4.99 14.40 -9.66
C GLY A 262 -3.53 14.57 -9.26
N SER A 263 -2.96 13.49 -8.74
CA SER A 263 -1.64 13.49 -8.11
C SER A 263 -0.87 12.22 -8.50
N LEU A 264 0.45 12.33 -8.48
CA LEU A 264 1.37 11.26 -8.76
C LEU A 264 2.42 11.22 -7.65
N ALA A 265 2.71 10.05 -7.12
CA ALA A 265 3.82 9.80 -6.22
C ALA A 265 4.68 8.63 -6.72
N VAL A 266 5.99 8.76 -6.57
CA VAL A 266 6.96 7.74 -6.98
C VAL A 266 7.88 7.33 -5.83
N GLY A 267 8.38 6.10 -5.88
CA GLY A 267 9.30 5.58 -4.87
C GLY A 267 10.19 4.46 -5.41
N LYS A 268 11.20 4.11 -4.60
CA LYS A 268 12.06 2.94 -4.80
C LYS A 268 11.31 1.64 -4.50
N ASN A 269 10.17 1.75 -3.82
CA ASN A 269 9.21 0.68 -3.58
C ASN A 269 7.79 1.27 -3.33
N LEU A 270 6.80 0.40 -3.15
CA LEU A 270 5.40 0.82 -2.96
C LEU A 270 5.18 1.49 -1.60
N ASP A 271 5.92 1.08 -0.57
CA ASP A 271 5.89 1.71 0.77
C ASP A 271 6.23 3.21 0.67
N GLU A 272 7.32 3.53 -0.01
CA GLU A 272 7.77 4.91 -0.18
C GLU A 272 6.78 5.75 -1.00
N ALA A 273 6.26 5.21 -2.11
CA ALA A 273 5.24 5.88 -2.91
C ALA A 273 3.94 6.10 -2.10
N LEU A 274 3.53 5.11 -1.31
CA LEU A 274 2.32 5.17 -0.48
C LEU A 274 2.45 6.23 0.62
N ILE A 275 3.56 6.24 1.36
CA ILE A 275 3.84 7.25 2.39
C ILE A 275 3.78 8.66 1.80
N LYS A 276 4.32 8.86 0.60
CA LYS A 276 4.26 10.15 -0.11
C LYS A 276 2.82 10.53 -0.48
N THR A 277 2.02 9.60 -0.99
CA THR A 277 0.60 9.81 -1.30
C THR A 277 -0.20 10.17 -0.05
N GLU A 278 -0.07 9.41 1.03
CA GLU A 278 -0.76 9.65 2.31
C GLU A 278 -0.38 11.00 2.90
N ARG A 279 0.92 11.31 2.92
CA ARG A 279 1.43 12.57 3.44
C ARG A 279 0.93 13.76 2.61
N LEU A 280 0.93 13.67 1.28
CA LEU A 280 0.40 14.71 0.39
C LEU A 280 -1.05 15.05 0.75
N GLU A 281 -1.91 14.04 0.89
CA GLU A 281 -3.32 14.31 1.22
C GLU A 281 -3.46 14.86 2.64
N HIS A 282 -2.71 14.31 3.60
CA HIS A 282 -2.75 14.75 4.99
C HIS A 282 -2.36 16.24 5.12
N ILE A 283 -1.26 16.67 4.49
CA ILE A 283 -0.84 18.08 4.54
C ILE A 283 -1.85 18.99 3.85
N SER A 284 -2.42 18.55 2.72
CA SER A 284 -3.37 19.34 1.94
C SER A 284 -4.68 19.52 2.71
N LYS A 285 -5.12 18.47 3.39
CA LYS A 285 -6.29 18.50 4.28
C LYS A 285 -6.09 19.46 5.45
N THR A 286 -4.94 19.38 6.09
CA THR A 286 -4.59 20.27 7.21
C THR A 286 -4.56 21.74 6.77
N LEU A 287 -3.89 22.04 5.66
CA LEU A 287 -3.83 23.40 5.11
C LEU A 287 -5.22 23.91 4.70
N THR A 288 -6.05 23.06 4.08
CA THR A 288 -7.43 23.42 3.73
C THR A 288 -8.22 23.82 4.98
N PHE A 289 -8.15 23.04 6.07
CA PHE A 289 -8.83 23.41 7.31
C PHE A 289 -8.22 24.64 7.97
N ALA A 290 -6.90 24.84 7.89
CA ALA A 290 -6.25 26.04 8.42
C ALA A 290 -6.80 27.31 7.73
N GLU A 291 -6.84 27.33 6.39
CA GLU A 291 -7.39 28.44 5.61
C GLU A 291 -8.90 28.68 5.87
N LEU A 292 -9.66 27.63 6.17
CA LEU A 292 -11.08 27.75 6.55
C LEU A 292 -11.29 28.33 7.96
N LEU A 293 -10.34 28.10 8.88
CA LEU A 293 -10.43 28.59 10.26
C LEU A 293 -9.96 30.04 10.40
N GLY A 294 -9.13 30.54 9.48
CA GLY A 294 -8.65 31.92 9.45
C GLY A 294 -7.31 32.06 8.76
N ASP A 295 -6.57 33.11 9.13
CA ASP A 295 -5.27 33.41 8.52
C ASP A 295 -4.22 32.34 8.87
N VAL A 296 -3.54 31.83 7.85
CA VAL A 296 -2.51 30.81 8.01
C VAL A 296 -1.16 31.43 8.38
N ASN A 297 -0.69 31.10 9.57
CA ASN A 297 0.60 31.52 10.10
C ASN A 297 1.74 30.73 9.43
N ALA A 298 2.58 31.43 8.66
CA ALA A 298 3.77 30.85 8.05
C ALA A 298 4.87 30.59 9.09
N LEU A 299 5.78 29.68 8.76
CA LEU A 299 7.01 29.47 9.48
C LEU A 299 7.88 30.74 9.44
N PRO A 300 8.64 31.03 10.52
CA PRO A 300 9.66 32.07 10.50
C PRO A 300 10.66 31.86 9.34
N ALA A 301 11.09 32.96 8.70
CA ALA A 301 11.94 32.89 7.51
C ALA A 301 13.28 32.17 7.75
N ASP A 302 13.87 32.36 8.94
CA ASP A 302 15.09 31.69 9.39
C ASP A 302 14.92 30.16 9.51
N MET A 303 13.72 29.70 9.84
CA MET A 303 13.40 28.26 9.86
C MET A 303 13.28 27.67 8.46
N LEU A 304 12.80 28.45 7.47
CA LEU A 304 12.72 28.00 6.08
C LEU A 304 14.11 27.72 5.50
N ASP A 305 15.09 28.59 5.78
CA ASP A 305 16.47 28.39 5.34
C ASP A 305 17.09 27.14 5.98
N ALA A 306 16.85 26.91 7.28
CA ALA A 306 17.30 25.71 7.97
C ALA A 306 16.69 24.43 7.36
N ILE A 307 15.39 24.45 7.05
CA ILE A 307 14.68 23.34 6.42
C ILE A 307 15.22 23.07 5.01
N GLN A 308 15.44 24.10 4.20
CA GLN A 308 16.05 23.95 2.87
C GLN A 308 17.45 23.32 2.97
N GLY A 309 18.23 23.69 3.99
CA GLY A 309 19.52 23.06 4.27
C GLY A 309 19.42 21.57 4.60
N ILE A 310 18.37 21.14 5.31
CA ILE A 310 18.10 19.72 5.60
C ILE A 310 17.72 18.98 4.31
N VAL A 311 16.80 19.53 3.50
CA VAL A 311 16.37 18.94 2.23
C VAL A 311 17.57 18.72 1.29
N GLN A 312 18.43 19.72 1.14
CA GLN A 312 19.62 19.62 0.29
C GLN A 312 20.62 18.57 0.77
N LYS A 313 20.77 18.37 2.09
CA LYS A 313 21.62 17.31 2.65
C LYS A 313 21.03 15.93 2.40
N ASN A 314 19.73 15.76 2.60
CA ASN A 314 19.05 14.48 2.38
C ASN A 314 19.10 14.06 0.90
N ASN A 315 18.93 15.00 -0.03
CA ASN A 315 19.04 14.74 -1.47
C ASN A 315 20.47 14.40 -1.93
N LYS A 316 21.51 14.73 -1.15
CA LYS A 316 22.92 14.38 -1.44
C LYS A 316 23.35 13.04 -0.83
N LEU A 317 22.55 12.46 0.06
CA LEU A 317 22.83 11.20 0.77
C LEU A 317 22.13 9.99 0.14
N LEU A 318 21.37 10.20 -0.94
CA LEU A 318 20.64 9.19 -1.72
C LEU A 318 21.23 9.05 -3.12
#